data_AF-A0A2V6HKY4-F1
#
_entry.id   AF-A0A2V6HKY4-F1
#
_cell.length_a   1.000
_cell.length_b   1.000
_cell.length_c   1.000
_cell.angle_alpha   90.00
_cell.angle_beta   90.00
_cell.angle_gamma   90.00
#
_symmetry.space_group_name_H-M   'P 1'
#
loop_
_entity.id
_entity.type
_entity.pdbx_description
1 polymer ?
#
loop_
_entity_poly.entity_id
_entity_poly.type
_entity_poly.pdbx_seq_one_letter_code
_entity_poly.pdbx_strand_id
1 'polypeptide(L)' 'LVSALQLAKERGSAILGIVGRDGGYTAQVADVAIVIPTVKLANITPHTEAFQAVVWHLWISHPTLKVAETKWESMK' A
#
# COMPACT_ATOMS: atom_id res chain seq x y z
N LEU A 1 -7.50 5.51 10.86
CA LEU A 1 -6.75 5.79 9.61
C LEU A 1 -6.84 7.27 9.22
N VAL A 2 -8.04 7.84 9.05
CA VAL A 2 -8.24 9.25 8.64
C VAL A 2 -7.43 10.26 9.47
N SER A 3 -7.53 10.22 10.81
CA SER A 3 -6.81 11.16 11.68
C SER A 3 -5.28 11.02 11.60
N ALA A 4 -4.77 9.82 11.33
CA ALA A 4 -3.33 9.61 11.14
C ALA A 4 -2.85 10.25 9.83
N LEU A 5 -3.67 10.17 8.76
CA LEU A 5 -3.38 10.84 7.49
C LEU A 5 -3.45 12.36 7.63
N GLN A 6 -4.40 12.89 8.40
CA GLN A 6 -4.48 14.32 8.72
C GLN A 6 -3.22 14.79 9.44
N LEU A 7 -2.78 14.06 10.47
CA LEU A 7 -1.52 14.35 11.17
C LEU A 7 -0.32 14.24 10.23
N ALA A 8 -0.25 13.22 9.37
CA ALA A 8 0.83 13.08 8.39
C ALA A 8 0.90 14.29 7.44
N LYS A 9 -0.25 14.78 6.95
CA LYS A 9 -0.32 16.01 6.14
C LYS A 9 0.12 17.24 6.93
N GLU A 10 -0.36 17.41 8.16
CA GLU A 10 0.03 18.51 9.05
C GLU A 10 1.56 18.54 9.27
N ARG A 11 2.19 17.37 9.37
CA ARG A 11 3.63 17.22 9.56
C ARG A 11 4.44 17.19 8.26
N GLY A 12 3.80 17.38 7.09
CA GLY A 12 4.49 17.34 5.79
C GLY A 12 5.11 15.99 5.44
N SER A 13 4.59 14.89 6.00
CA SER A 13 5.05 13.53 5.68
C SER A 13 4.50 13.09 4.33
N ALA A 14 5.31 12.35 3.56
CA ALA A 14 4.84 11.67 2.37
C ALA A 14 3.88 10.52 2.73
N ILE A 15 2.80 10.39 1.97
CA ILE A 15 1.73 9.42 2.18
C ILE A 15 1.60 8.56 0.93
N LEU A 16 1.82 7.25 1.11
CA LEU A 16 1.45 6.24 0.13
C LEU A 16 0.27 5.42 0.66
N GLY A 17 -0.79 5.31 -0.13
CA GLY A 17 -1.99 4.53 0.20
C GLY A 17 -2.20 3.36 -0.75
N ILE A 18 -2.55 2.19 -0.21
CA ILE A 18 -3.06 1.06 -0.99
C ILE A 18 -4.53 0.88 -0.60
N VAL A 19 -5.44 0.99 -1.55
CA VAL A 19 -6.89 1.04 -1.29
C VAL A 19 -7.68 0.22 -2.30
N GLY A 20 -8.86 -0.26 -1.91
CA GLY A 20 -9.76 -1.03 -2.80
C GLY A 20 -10.84 -0.20 -3.47
N ARG A 21 -10.95 1.08 -3.10
CA ARG A 21 -11.94 2.05 -3.58
C ARG A 21 -11.26 3.40 -3.78
N ASP A 22 -11.53 4.04 -4.90
CA ASP A 22 -10.99 5.34 -5.32
C ASP A 22 -11.65 6.53 -4.60
N GLY A 23 -12.87 6.38 -4.08
CA GLY A 23 -13.59 7.45 -3.38
C GLY A 23 -13.23 7.69 -1.91
N GLY A 24 -12.34 6.87 -1.32
CA GLY A 24 -12.01 6.96 0.11
C GLY A 24 -11.05 8.10 0.46
N TYR A 25 -11.10 8.61 1.70
CA TYR A 25 -10.26 9.73 2.14
C TYR A 25 -8.75 9.50 1.90
N THR A 26 -8.25 8.28 2.09
CA THR A 26 -6.85 7.93 1.79
C THR A 26 -6.47 8.21 0.34
N ALA A 27 -7.34 7.86 -0.62
CA ALA A 27 -7.08 8.08 -2.05
C ALA A 27 -7.05 9.59 -2.40
N GLN A 28 -7.76 10.41 -1.63
CA GLN A 28 -7.85 11.85 -1.85
C GLN A 28 -6.62 12.61 -1.34
N VAL A 29 -6.02 12.16 -0.24
CA VAL A 29 -4.94 12.91 0.45
C VAL A 29 -3.55 12.32 0.28
N ALA A 30 -3.44 11.07 -0.17
CA ALA A 30 -2.16 10.43 -0.41
C ALA A 30 -1.40 11.11 -1.56
N ASP A 31 -0.08 11.22 -1.45
CA ASP A 31 0.77 11.69 -2.53
C ASP A 31 0.84 10.64 -3.67
N VAL A 32 0.75 9.36 -3.30
CA VAL A 32 0.57 8.25 -4.24
C VAL A 32 -0.51 7.31 -3.72
N ALA A 33 -1.55 7.07 -4.53
CA ALA A 33 -2.61 6.13 -4.24
C ALA A 33 -2.60 4.97 -5.24
N ILE A 34 -2.38 3.75 -4.73
CA ILE A 34 -2.49 2.51 -5.49
C ILE A 34 -3.89 1.94 -5.27
N VAL A 35 -4.75 2.06 -6.28
CA VAL A 35 -6.12 1.56 -6.24
C VAL A 35 -6.16 0.15 -6.80
N ILE A 36 -6.49 -0.83 -5.96
CA ILE A 36 -6.69 -2.22 -6.37
C ILE A 36 -8.01 -2.33 -7.15
N PRO A 37 -7.99 -2.82 -8.41
CA PRO A 37 -9.20 -2.95 -9.21
C PRO A 37 -10.23 -3.86 -8.54
N THR A 38 -11.49 -3.43 -8.56
CA THR A 38 -12.58 -4.27 -8.07
C THR A 38 -12.91 -5.34 -9.10
N VAL A 39 -12.56 -6.59 -8.80
CA VAL A 39 -12.86 -7.76 -9.65
C VAL A 39 -14.19 -8.44 -9.29
N LYS A 40 -14.64 -8.32 -8.03
CA LYS A 40 -15.92 -8.87 -7.54
C LYS A 40 -16.42 -8.03 -6.36
N LEU A 41 -17.60 -7.44 -6.48
CA LEU A 41 -18.18 -6.53 -5.48
C LEU A 41 -18.28 -7.15 -4.07
N ALA A 42 -18.68 -8.42 -3.98
CA ALA A 42 -18.79 -9.13 -2.71
C ALA A 42 -17.45 -9.37 -2.00
N ASN A 43 -16.33 -9.23 -2.72
CA ASN A 43 -14.99 -9.61 -2.26
C ASN A 43 -14.00 -8.44 -2.33
N ILE A 44 -14.45 -7.18 -2.39
CA ILE A 44 -13.56 -6.01 -2.50
C ILE A 44 -12.50 -6.04 -1.40
N THR A 45 -12.92 -6.17 -0.14
CA THR A 45 -12.02 -6.16 1.02
C THR A 45 -10.96 -7.27 0.97
N PRO A 46 -11.33 -8.58 0.94
CA PRO A 46 -10.32 -9.64 0.97
C PRO A 46 -9.38 -9.62 -0.24
N HIS A 47 -9.86 -9.22 -1.43
CA HIS A 47 -8.99 -9.10 -2.61
C HIS A 47 -8.04 -7.90 -2.50
N THR A 48 -8.51 -6.77 -1.98
CA THR A 48 -7.68 -5.58 -1.75
C THR A 48 -6.57 -5.88 -0.74
N GLU A 49 -6.91 -6.52 0.37
CA GLU A 49 -5.95 -6.89 1.42
C GLU A 49 -4.91 -7.89 0.90
N ALA A 50 -5.33 -8.89 0.14
CA ALA A 50 -4.42 -9.85 -0.49
C ALA A 50 -3.44 -9.14 -1.45
N PHE A 51 -3.93 -8.20 -2.27
CA PHE A 51 -3.08 -7.46 -3.19
C PHE A 51 -2.17 -6.44 -2.52
N GLN A 52 -2.56 -5.88 -1.37
CA GLN A 52 -1.65 -5.06 -0.55
C GLN A 52 -0.39 -5.84 -0.19
N ALA A 53 -0.55 -7.13 0.14
CA ALA A 53 0.57 -8.01 0.40
C ALA A 53 1.40 -8.35 -0.86
N VAL A 54 0.87 -8.21 -2.07
CA VAL A 54 1.69 -8.35 -3.28
C VAL A 54 2.50 -7.08 -3.51
N VAL A 55 1.85 -5.92 -3.44
CA VAL A 55 2.46 -4.61 -3.71
C VAL A 55 3.65 -4.33 -2.78
N TRP A 56 3.50 -4.53 -1.46
CA TRP A 56 4.61 -4.28 -0.53
C TRP A 56 5.81 -5.24 -0.74
N HIS A 57 5.58 -6.46 -1.26
CA HIS A 57 6.60 -7.48 -1.51
C HIS A 57 7.38 -7.11 -2.76
N LEU A 58 6.70 -6.64 -3.80
CA LEU A 58 7.34 -6.07 -4.98
C LEU A 58 8.23 -4.87 -4.61
N TRP A 59 7.77 -4.03 -3.68
CA TRP A 59 8.55 -2.88 -3.21
C TRP A 59 9.83 -3.32 -2.50
N ILE A 60 9.74 -4.16 -1.46
CA ILE A 60 10.94 -4.59 -0.70
C ILE A 60 11.89 -5.47 -1.51
N SER A 61 11.40 -6.13 -2.56
CA SER A 61 12.20 -6.96 -3.46
C SER A 61 12.71 -6.21 -4.70
N HIS A 62 12.34 -4.94 -4.88
CA HIS A 62 12.74 -4.17 -6.06
C HIS A 62 14.27 -4.02 -6.12
N PRO A 63 14.96 -4.37 -7.23
CA PRO A 63 16.42 -4.38 -7.30
C PRO A 63 17.09 -3.05 -6.95
N THR A 64 16.44 -1.92 -7.22
CA THR A 64 16.99 -0.60 -6.91
C THR A 64 16.77 -0.15 -5.46
N LEU A 65 15.91 -0.83 -4.70
CA LEU A 65 15.54 -0.48 -3.32
C LEU A 65 15.99 -1.54 -2.30
N LYS A 66 16.20 -2.77 -2.75
CA LYS A 66 16.65 -3.89 -1.92
C LYS A 66 18.08 -3.63 -1.43
N VAL A 67 18.22 -3.35 -0.14
CA VAL A 67 19.53 -3.09 0.51
C VAL A 67 20.24 -4.39 0.92
N ALA A 68 19.48 -5.45 1.20
CA ALA A 68 19.98 -6.76 1.60
C ALA A 68 19.03 -7.88 1.15
N GLU A 69 19.50 -9.13 1.17
CA GLU A 69 18.62 -10.29 0.98
C GLU A 69 17.52 -10.32 2.04
N THR A 70 16.33 -10.75 1.64
CA THR A 70 15.26 -10.95 2.62
C THR A 70 15.58 -12.19 3.44
N LYS A 71 15.27 -12.14 4.75
CA LYS A 71 15.65 -13.20 5.71
C LYS A 71 15.28 -14.62 5.25
N TRP A 72 14.14 -14.78 4.58
CA TRP A 72 13.67 -16.08 4.08
C TRP A 72 14.50 -16.60 2.91
N GLU A 73 15.03 -15.71 2.07
CA GLU A 73 15.90 -16.06 0.94
C GLU A 73 17.34 -16.34 1.39
N SER A 74 17.77 -15.72 2.50
CA SER A 74 19.12 -15.87 3.05
C SER A 74 19.31 -17.10 3.95
N MET A 75 18.21 -17.74 4.38
CA MET A 75 18.25 -19.00 5.14
C MET A 75 18.25 -20.18 4.16
N LYS A 76 19.40 -20.42 3.52
CA LYS A 76 19.69 -21.66 2.78
C LYS A 76 20.47 -22.63 3.65
#